data_AF-A0A4D5RQ70-F1
#
_entry.id   AF-A0A4D5RQ70-F1
#
_cell.length_a   1.000
_cell.length_b   1.000
_cell.length_c   1.000
_cell.angle_alpha   90.00
_cell.angle_beta   90.00
_cell.angle_gamma   90.00
#
_symmetry.space_group_name_H-M   'P 1'
#
loop_
_entity.id
_entity.type
_entity.pdbx_description
1 polymer ?
#
loop_
_entity_poly.entity_id
_entity_poly.type
_entity_poly.pdbx_seq_one_letter_code
_entity_poly.pdbx_strand_id
1 'polypeptide(L)'
;MPSVKECNDSDGEEMDQETPESEKTSNDDSDSSSGSEDEDSSEMDEEDCERRRTECIDDMADLERQFMHLKEKLYFERAHQIEAKLEEVRAGRAPEYLQPLEDLQDNMRIRIEVAGILREMKLKNIRRKYEAEETAALQNFQSEQALLRDSLRSELEEKIRRLEEDRNSIDITSDLWTEQITHKKNRRKTDPMTSDKRKKPVTVSGPYIVYMLRENEILEDWTAIRKALKAARQKNELLL
;
A
#
# COMPACT_ATOMS: atom_id res chain seq x y z
N MET A 1 4.90 0.72 3.18
CA MET A 1 5.86 -0.40 3.09
C MET A 1 5.26 -1.56 3.87
N PRO A 2 5.01 -2.73 3.27
CA PRO A 2 4.64 -3.91 4.04
C PRO A 2 5.91 -4.69 4.42
N SER A 3 6.04 -5.01 5.71
CA SER A 3 7.13 -5.82 6.25
C SER A 3 7.10 -7.24 5.71
N VAL A 4 8.26 -7.72 5.30
CA VAL A 4 8.54 -9.11 4.94
C VAL A 4 8.61 -9.91 6.24
N LYS A 5 7.74 -10.92 6.39
CA LYS A 5 7.91 -11.97 7.40
C LYS A 5 9.00 -12.92 6.91
N GLU A 6 10.04 -13.07 7.70
CA GLU A 6 11.08 -14.08 7.52
C GLU A 6 10.48 -15.46 7.78
N CYS A 7 10.57 -16.35 6.79
CA CYS A 7 10.37 -17.78 7.00
C CYS A 7 11.72 -18.37 7.37
N ASN A 8 11.83 -18.89 8.58
CA ASN A 8 12.98 -19.58 9.10
C ASN A 8 12.79 -21.08 8.82
N ASP A 9 13.68 -21.66 8.02
CA ASP A 9 13.77 -23.10 7.80
C ASP A 9 14.23 -23.79 9.10
N SER A 10 13.53 -24.85 9.50
CA SER A 10 14.04 -25.82 10.47
C SER A 10 13.59 -27.21 10.05
N ASP A 11 14.58 -27.97 9.55
CA ASP A 11 14.59 -29.41 9.38
C ASP A 11 14.09 -30.13 10.65
N GLY A 12 13.38 -31.25 10.44
CA GLY A 12 12.96 -32.14 11.51
C GLY A 12 11.89 -33.14 11.05
N GLU A 13 12.21 -34.01 10.10
CA GLU A 13 11.41 -35.21 9.85
C GLU A 13 11.70 -36.24 10.94
N GLU A 14 10.81 -36.38 11.93
CA GLU A 14 10.72 -37.59 12.76
C GLU A 14 9.50 -38.40 12.32
N MET A 15 9.77 -39.52 11.67
CA MET A 15 8.78 -40.52 11.25
C MET A 15 8.58 -41.50 12.40
N ASP A 16 7.59 -41.23 13.23
CA ASP A 16 7.20 -42.10 14.35
C ASP A 16 6.43 -43.32 13.81
N GLN A 17 7.06 -44.49 13.81
CA GLN A 17 6.40 -45.79 13.62
C GLN A 17 6.30 -46.50 14.96
N GLU A 18 5.22 -46.24 15.69
CA GLU A 18 4.89 -47.03 16.88
C GLU A 18 4.41 -48.43 16.48
N THR A 19 5.24 -49.43 16.77
CA THR A 19 4.85 -50.84 16.86
C THR A 19 4.16 -51.08 18.20
N PRO A 20 2.92 -51.61 18.27
CA PRO A 20 2.38 -52.06 19.54
C PRO A 20 3.02 -53.38 19.95
N GLU A 21 3.97 -53.29 20.89
CA GLU A 21 4.48 -54.40 21.68
C GLU A 21 3.32 -55.09 22.42
N SER A 22 3.11 -56.38 22.13
CA SER A 22 2.15 -57.22 22.83
C SER A 22 2.87 -58.04 23.89
N GLU A 23 3.17 -57.41 25.04
CA GLU A 23 3.51 -58.11 26.27
C GLU A 23 2.46 -57.81 27.34
N LYS A 24 1.60 -58.80 27.61
CA LYS A 24 0.86 -58.88 28.88
C LYS A 24 0.58 -60.33 29.23
N THR A 25 1.53 -60.91 29.94
CA THR A 25 1.35 -62.10 30.78
C THR A 25 0.55 -61.69 32.02
N SER A 26 -0.66 -62.20 32.18
CA SER A 26 -1.38 -62.21 33.46
C SER A 26 -1.78 -63.64 33.77
N ASN A 27 -0.96 -64.29 34.60
CA ASN A 27 -1.35 -65.49 35.32
C ASN A 27 -2.41 -65.10 36.35
N ASP A 28 -3.59 -65.72 36.26
CA ASP A 28 -4.56 -65.74 37.34
C ASP A 28 -4.81 -67.20 37.71
N ASP A 29 -4.77 -67.42 39.02
CA ASP A 29 -4.79 -68.70 39.71
C ASP A 29 -6.18 -69.34 39.61
N SER A 30 -6.25 -70.58 39.15
CA SER A 30 -7.47 -71.39 39.28
C SER A 30 -7.18 -72.62 40.12
N ASP A 31 -7.43 -72.46 41.41
CA ASP A 31 -7.53 -73.50 42.42
C ASP A 31 -8.71 -74.42 42.07
N SER A 32 -8.45 -75.69 41.77
CA SER A 32 -9.50 -76.69 41.58
C SER A 32 -9.12 -77.96 42.32
N SER A 33 -9.76 -78.13 43.47
CA SER A 33 -9.61 -79.28 44.34
C SER A 33 -10.40 -80.48 43.82
N SER A 34 -9.69 -81.60 43.72
CA SER A 34 -10.13 -82.97 44.06
C SER A 34 -11.53 -83.41 43.61
N GLY A 35 -11.59 -84.22 42.57
CA GLY A 35 -12.72 -85.11 42.32
C GLY A 35 -12.51 -86.10 41.18
N SER A 36 -12.68 -87.38 41.50
CA SER A 36 -12.78 -88.55 40.61
C SER A 36 -11.47 -89.22 40.18
N GLU A 37 -11.13 -90.23 40.98
CA GLU A 37 -10.37 -91.40 40.56
C GLU A 37 -11.29 -92.22 39.64
N ASP A 38 -11.19 -92.01 38.33
CA ASP A 38 -11.77 -92.89 37.32
C ASP A 38 -10.62 -93.45 36.46
N GLU A 39 -10.33 -94.72 36.71
CA GLU A 39 -9.54 -95.58 35.83
C GLU A 39 -10.21 -95.66 34.45
N ASP A 40 -9.74 -94.84 33.52
CA ASP A 40 -9.66 -95.22 32.11
C ASP A 40 -8.44 -94.53 31.51
N SER A 41 -7.28 -95.06 31.90
CA SER A 41 -6.02 -94.86 31.19
C SER A 41 -6.18 -95.46 29.80
N SER A 42 -6.89 -94.74 28.93
CA SER A 42 -6.76 -94.93 27.49
C SER A 42 -5.30 -94.63 27.16
N GLU A 43 -4.54 -95.71 27.09
CA GLU A 43 -3.31 -95.86 26.35
C GLU A 43 -3.63 -95.35 24.93
N MET A 44 -3.59 -94.01 24.74
CA MET A 44 -3.47 -93.46 23.41
C MET A 44 -2.25 -94.13 22.85
N ASP A 45 -2.47 -94.90 21.79
CA ASP A 45 -1.46 -95.61 21.03
C ASP A 45 -0.23 -94.70 20.94
N GLU A 46 0.91 -95.09 21.52
CA GLU A 46 2.13 -94.27 21.51
C GLU A 46 2.46 -93.86 20.06
N GLU A 47 2.10 -94.72 19.12
CA GLU A 47 2.13 -94.53 17.68
C GLU A 47 1.25 -93.35 17.18
N ASP A 48 0.07 -93.11 17.75
CA ASP A 48 -0.80 -91.95 17.47
C ASP A 48 -0.20 -90.63 18.00
N CYS A 49 0.50 -90.68 19.14
CA CYS A 49 1.23 -89.53 19.68
C CYS A 49 2.45 -89.19 18.81
N GLU A 50 3.20 -90.19 18.36
CA GLU A 50 4.33 -90.02 17.45
C GLU A 50 3.90 -89.53 16.06
N ARG A 51 2.76 -90.03 15.54
CA ARG A 51 2.16 -89.52 14.29
C ARG A 51 1.80 -88.04 14.38
N ARG A 52 1.09 -87.61 15.43
CA ARG A 52 0.77 -86.17 15.63
C ARG A 52 2.02 -85.30 15.79
N ARG A 53 3.08 -85.81 16.43
CA ARG A 53 4.35 -85.10 16.58
C ARG A 53 5.06 -84.92 15.24
N THR A 54 5.05 -85.95 14.39
CA THR A 54 5.66 -85.88 13.06
C THR A 54 4.88 -84.94 12.13
N GLU A 55 3.56 -85.00 12.14
CA GLU A 55 2.70 -84.06 11.41
C GLU A 55 2.95 -82.59 11.82
N CYS A 56 3.05 -82.31 13.12
CA CYS A 56 3.36 -80.97 13.62
C CYS A 56 4.75 -80.47 13.16
N ILE A 57 5.74 -81.36 13.10
CA ILE A 57 7.09 -81.03 12.60
C ILE A 57 7.05 -80.75 11.09
N ASP A 58 6.30 -81.55 10.32
CA ASP A 58 6.14 -81.37 8.88
C ASP A 58 5.41 -80.05 8.57
N ASP A 59 4.34 -79.73 9.31
CA ASP A 59 3.63 -78.46 9.21
C ASP A 59 4.54 -77.25 9.53
N MET A 60 5.38 -77.36 10.57
CA MET A 60 6.38 -76.34 10.89
C MET A 60 7.42 -76.19 9.79
N ALA A 61 7.93 -77.30 9.24
CA ALA A 61 8.88 -77.27 8.14
C ALA A 61 8.28 -76.66 6.87
N ASP A 62 7.00 -76.90 6.60
CA ASP A 62 6.28 -76.31 5.48
C ASP A 62 6.06 -74.79 5.67
N LEU A 63 5.71 -74.36 6.88
CA LEU A 63 5.61 -72.94 7.23
C LEU A 63 6.95 -72.21 7.12
N GLU A 64 8.04 -72.82 7.60
CA GLU A 64 9.39 -72.27 7.45
C GLU A 64 9.77 -72.10 5.97
N ARG A 65 9.43 -73.10 5.13
CA ARG A 65 9.71 -73.04 3.69
C ARG A 65 8.92 -71.92 3.01
N GLN A 66 7.65 -71.75 3.37
CA GLN A 66 6.82 -70.65 2.89
C GLN A 66 7.37 -69.29 3.34
N PHE A 67 7.80 -69.18 4.61
CA PHE A 67 8.39 -67.95 5.15
C PHE A 67 9.68 -67.58 4.41
N MET A 68 10.55 -68.55 4.15
CA MET A 68 11.78 -68.33 3.39
C MET A 68 11.48 -67.87 1.96
N HIS A 69 10.51 -68.49 1.29
CA HIS A 69 10.08 -68.06 -0.05
C HIS A 69 9.51 -66.63 -0.05
N LEU A 70 8.69 -66.29 0.94
CA LEU A 70 8.11 -64.96 1.08
C LEU A 70 9.20 -63.90 1.33
N LYS A 71 10.18 -64.24 2.18
CA LYS A 71 11.33 -63.39 2.50
C LYS A 71 12.18 -63.13 1.26
N GLU A 72 12.51 -64.17 0.50
CA GLU A 72 13.25 -64.01 -0.76
C GLU A 72 12.50 -63.14 -1.76
N LYS A 73 11.19 -63.36 -1.91
CA LYS A 73 10.35 -62.55 -2.79
C LYS A 73 10.34 -61.08 -2.38
N LEU A 74 10.22 -60.78 -1.08
CA LEU A 74 10.26 -59.42 -0.55
C LEU A 74 11.60 -58.73 -0.86
N TYR A 75 12.73 -59.43 -0.68
CA TYR A 75 14.04 -58.88 -1.03
C TYR A 75 14.19 -58.65 -2.53
N PHE A 76 13.72 -59.58 -3.35
CA PHE A 76 13.77 -59.44 -4.80
C PHE A 76 12.93 -58.25 -5.29
N GLU A 77 11.71 -58.11 -4.78
CA GLU A 77 10.84 -56.97 -5.08
C GLU A 77 11.47 -55.65 -4.62
N ARG A 78 12.08 -55.63 -3.42
CA ARG A 78 12.75 -54.43 -2.91
C ARG A 78 13.98 -54.05 -3.74
N ALA A 79 14.80 -55.01 -4.13
CA ALA A 79 15.95 -54.78 -4.98
C ALA A 79 15.50 -54.22 -6.35
N HIS A 80 14.45 -54.81 -6.93
CA HIS A 80 13.91 -54.36 -8.21
C HIS A 80 13.34 -52.94 -8.14
N GLN A 81 12.63 -52.56 -7.07
CA GLN A 81 12.18 -51.19 -6.86
C GLN A 81 13.34 -50.18 -6.84
N ILE A 82 14.44 -50.54 -6.16
CA ILE A 82 15.63 -49.69 -6.05
C ILE A 82 16.32 -49.58 -7.42
N GLU A 83 16.47 -50.69 -8.13
CA GLU A 83 17.04 -50.70 -9.48
C GLU A 83 16.22 -49.86 -10.46
N ALA A 84 14.89 -49.96 -10.41
CA ALA A 84 13.99 -49.15 -11.22
C ALA A 84 14.18 -47.64 -10.94
N LYS A 85 14.20 -47.24 -9.67
CA LYS A 85 14.48 -45.85 -9.28
C LYS A 85 15.86 -45.38 -9.72
N LEU A 86 16.90 -46.22 -9.58
CA LEU A 86 18.25 -45.90 -10.06
C LEU A 86 18.28 -45.69 -11.57
N GLU A 87 17.54 -46.50 -12.32
CA GLU A 87 17.46 -46.36 -13.78
C GLU A 87 16.70 -45.09 -14.18
N GLU A 88 15.62 -44.72 -13.47
CA GLU A 88 14.94 -43.44 -13.67
C GLU A 88 15.88 -42.25 -13.45
N VAL A 89 16.70 -42.30 -12.40
CA VAL A 89 17.70 -41.27 -12.10
C VAL A 89 18.78 -41.23 -13.19
N ARG A 90 19.34 -42.38 -13.58
CA ARG A 90 20.36 -42.47 -14.65
C ARG A 90 19.84 -41.98 -15.99
N ALA A 91 18.58 -42.28 -16.30
CA ALA A 91 17.92 -41.82 -17.50
C ALA A 91 17.45 -40.35 -17.41
N GLY A 92 17.63 -39.68 -16.27
CA GLY A 92 17.22 -38.30 -16.05
C GLY A 92 15.70 -38.09 -16.09
N ARG A 93 14.92 -39.14 -15.79
CA ARG A 93 13.45 -39.11 -15.77
C ARG A 93 12.86 -39.12 -14.36
N ALA A 94 13.70 -39.14 -13.33
CA ALA A 94 13.26 -39.17 -11.94
C ALA A 94 12.45 -37.91 -11.58
N PRO A 95 11.15 -38.04 -11.29
CA PRO A 95 10.26 -36.90 -11.08
C PRO A 95 10.62 -36.10 -9.83
N GLU A 96 11.17 -36.77 -8.82
CA GLU A 96 11.65 -36.19 -7.55
C GLU A 96 12.67 -35.06 -7.77
N TYR A 97 13.42 -35.09 -8.88
CA TYR A 97 14.37 -34.02 -9.27
C TYR A 97 13.83 -33.08 -10.35
N LEU A 98 13.02 -33.62 -11.28
CA LEU A 98 12.50 -32.83 -12.40
C LEU A 98 11.47 -31.79 -11.95
N GLN A 99 10.60 -32.12 -10.98
CA GLN A 99 9.59 -31.19 -10.48
C GLN A 99 10.22 -29.95 -9.81
N PRO A 100 11.15 -30.08 -8.84
CA PRO A 100 11.84 -28.91 -8.29
C PRO A 100 12.64 -28.12 -9.33
N LEU A 101 13.17 -28.80 -10.36
CA LEU A 101 13.88 -28.13 -11.45
C LEU A 101 12.94 -27.28 -12.30
N GLU A 102 11.77 -27.79 -12.65
CA GLU A 102 10.73 -27.06 -13.39
C GLU A 102 10.26 -25.83 -12.58
N ASP A 103 9.96 -26.03 -11.30
CA ASP A 103 9.58 -24.95 -10.38
C ASP A 103 10.66 -23.87 -10.30
N LEU A 104 11.94 -24.26 -10.23
CA LEU A 104 13.05 -23.33 -10.19
C LEU A 104 13.19 -22.55 -11.51
N GLN A 105 13.00 -23.21 -12.65
CA GLN A 105 13.03 -22.58 -13.97
C GLN A 105 11.90 -21.56 -14.13
N ASP A 106 10.70 -21.89 -13.66
CA ASP A 106 9.56 -20.97 -13.69
C ASP A 106 9.75 -19.79 -12.73
N ASN A 107 10.27 -20.03 -11.53
CA ASN A 107 10.64 -18.96 -10.62
C ASN A 107 11.69 -18.01 -11.23
N MET A 108 12.69 -18.56 -11.93
CA MET A 108 13.68 -17.75 -12.65
C MET A 108 13.01 -16.91 -13.74
N ARG A 109 12.13 -17.50 -14.55
CA ARG A 109 11.39 -16.81 -15.61
C ARG A 109 10.57 -15.64 -15.05
N ILE A 110 9.79 -15.89 -14.00
CA ILE A 110 8.97 -14.88 -13.33
C ILE A 110 9.86 -13.75 -12.78
N ARG A 111 10.98 -14.09 -12.13
CA ARG A 111 11.91 -13.07 -11.60
C ARG A 111 12.46 -12.17 -12.70
N ILE A 112 12.83 -12.73 -13.86
CA ILE A 112 13.32 -11.96 -15.01
C ILE A 112 12.22 -11.03 -15.54
N GLU A 113 11.00 -11.53 -15.69
CA GLU A 113 9.87 -10.74 -16.17
C GLU A 113 9.53 -9.58 -15.23
N VAL A 114 9.42 -9.86 -13.92
CA VAL A 114 9.19 -8.85 -12.88
C VAL A 114 10.31 -7.80 -12.89
N ALA A 115 11.58 -8.20 -13.01
CA ALA A 115 12.69 -7.28 -13.10
C ALA A 115 12.61 -6.40 -14.37
N GLY A 116 12.16 -6.96 -15.50
CA GLY A 116 11.89 -6.24 -16.74
C GLY A 116 10.82 -5.16 -16.56
N ILE A 117 9.67 -5.53 -16.00
CA ILE A 117 8.56 -4.60 -15.72
C ILE A 117 9.01 -3.51 -14.74
N LEU A 118 9.73 -3.87 -13.68
CA LEU A 118 10.24 -2.93 -12.70
C LEU A 118 11.18 -1.89 -13.34
N ARG A 119 12.06 -2.34 -14.24
CA ARG A 119 12.95 -1.44 -15.00
C ARG A 119 12.14 -0.47 -15.86
N GLU A 120 11.14 -0.97 -16.58
CA GLU A 120 10.29 -0.14 -17.43
C GLU A 120 9.53 0.92 -16.61
N MET A 121 8.96 0.52 -15.47
CA MET A 121 8.25 1.43 -14.57
C MET A 121 9.18 2.49 -13.97
N LYS A 122 10.41 2.13 -13.59
CA LYS A 122 11.43 3.08 -13.14
C LYS A 122 11.78 4.09 -14.23
N LEU A 123 11.99 3.64 -15.48
CA LEU A 123 12.26 4.54 -16.60
C LEU A 123 11.10 5.49 -16.88
N LYS A 124 9.86 4.98 -16.87
CA LYS A 124 8.64 5.81 -17.00
C LYS A 124 8.55 6.85 -15.88
N ASN A 125 8.87 6.47 -14.64
CA ASN A 125 8.86 7.40 -13.50
C ASN A 125 9.90 8.51 -13.66
N ILE A 126 11.12 8.16 -14.10
CA ILE A 126 12.19 9.13 -14.35
C ILE A 126 11.77 10.12 -15.44
N ARG A 127 11.21 9.63 -16.56
CA ARG A 127 10.71 10.50 -17.64
C ARG A 127 9.63 11.45 -17.17
N ARG A 128 8.63 10.96 -16.43
CA ARG A 128 7.57 11.81 -15.88
C ARG A 128 8.09 12.87 -14.92
N LYS A 129 9.08 12.54 -14.09
CA LYS A 129 9.73 13.52 -13.20
C LYS A 129 10.47 14.58 -14.01
N TYR A 130 11.21 14.17 -15.04
CA TYR A 130 11.90 15.08 -15.93
C TYR A 130 10.94 16.04 -16.64
N GLU A 131 9.86 15.53 -17.25
CA GLU A 131 8.84 16.33 -17.93
C GLU A 131 8.13 17.30 -16.97
N ALA A 132 7.84 16.86 -15.74
CA ALA A 132 7.24 17.70 -14.72
C ALA A 132 8.18 18.84 -14.28
N GLU A 133 9.47 18.54 -14.09
CA GLU A 133 10.49 19.52 -13.72
C GLU A 133 10.69 20.56 -14.84
N GLU A 134 10.76 20.11 -16.09
CA GLU A 134 10.87 21.00 -17.25
C GLU A 134 9.69 21.97 -17.34
N THR A 135 8.47 21.44 -17.16
CA THR A 135 7.24 22.25 -17.16
C THR A 135 7.23 23.26 -16.00
N ALA A 136 7.60 22.82 -14.80
CA ALA A 136 7.66 23.67 -13.62
C ALA A 136 8.70 24.79 -13.77
N ALA A 137 9.88 24.47 -14.29
CA ALA A 137 10.94 25.45 -14.55
C ALA A 137 10.50 26.49 -15.59
N LEU A 138 9.85 26.06 -16.68
CA LEU A 138 9.33 26.97 -17.70
C LEU A 138 8.25 27.90 -17.14
N GLN A 139 7.30 27.34 -16.38
CA GLN A 139 6.24 28.12 -15.75
C GLN A 139 6.82 29.13 -14.75
N ASN A 140 7.79 28.71 -13.93
CA ASN A 140 8.45 29.60 -12.98
C ASN A 140 9.15 30.76 -13.70
N PHE A 141 9.90 30.46 -14.76
CA PHE A 141 10.56 31.48 -15.58
C PHE A 141 9.55 32.48 -16.18
N GLN A 142 8.45 31.99 -16.75
CA GLN A 142 7.41 32.85 -17.30
C GLN A 142 6.75 33.74 -16.23
N SER A 143 6.50 33.17 -15.04
CA SER A 143 5.95 33.89 -13.89
C SER A 143 6.89 35.00 -13.41
N GLU A 144 8.17 34.69 -13.22
CA GLU A 144 9.18 35.68 -12.82
C GLU A 144 9.33 36.78 -13.86
N GLN A 145 9.31 36.42 -15.15
CA GLN A 145 9.38 37.41 -16.23
C GLN A 145 8.17 38.35 -16.22
N ALA A 146 6.95 37.83 -15.96
CA ALA A 146 5.75 38.65 -15.84
C ALA A 146 5.82 39.57 -14.61
N LEU A 147 6.18 39.02 -13.45
CA LEU A 147 6.34 39.80 -12.21
C LEU A 147 7.36 40.93 -12.36
N LEU A 148 8.48 40.67 -13.03
CA LEU A 148 9.50 41.70 -13.28
C LEU A 148 8.98 42.82 -14.19
N ARG A 149 8.22 42.47 -15.23
CA ARG A 149 7.58 43.46 -16.10
C ARG A 149 6.57 44.31 -15.34
N ASP A 150 5.74 43.69 -14.51
CA ASP A 150 4.75 44.39 -13.70
C ASP A 150 5.42 45.31 -12.66
N SER A 151 6.50 44.85 -12.02
CA SER A 151 7.31 45.68 -11.11
C SER A 151 7.88 46.90 -11.83
N LEU A 152 8.51 46.69 -12.99
CA LEU A 152 9.09 47.79 -13.78
C LEU A 152 8.01 48.77 -14.22
N ARG A 153 6.85 48.27 -14.66
CA ARG A 153 5.70 49.09 -15.03
C ARG A 153 5.22 49.94 -13.86
N SER A 154 5.07 49.33 -12.68
CA SER A 154 4.65 50.03 -11.47
C SER A 154 5.66 51.12 -11.05
N GLU A 155 6.96 50.84 -11.11
CA GLU A 155 8.01 51.81 -10.83
C GLU A 155 7.98 53.01 -11.79
N LEU A 156 7.75 52.74 -13.09
CA LEU A 156 7.62 53.81 -14.09
C LEU A 156 6.37 54.65 -13.86
N GLU A 157 5.23 54.02 -13.57
CA GLU A 157 3.97 54.71 -13.25
C GLU A 157 4.12 55.57 -11.98
N GLU A 158 4.82 55.09 -10.97
CA GLU A 158 5.11 55.86 -9.76
C GLU A 158 6.05 57.04 -10.02
N LYS A 159 7.08 56.85 -10.86
CA LYS A 159 7.96 57.95 -11.28
C LYS A 159 7.20 59.01 -12.07
N ILE A 160 6.30 58.61 -12.98
CA ILE A 160 5.43 59.53 -13.71
C ILE A 160 4.56 60.32 -12.72
N ARG A 161 3.90 59.64 -11.78
CA ARG A 161 3.06 60.28 -10.76
C ARG A 161 3.83 61.31 -9.93
N ARG A 162 5.03 60.96 -9.45
CA ARG A 162 5.89 61.90 -8.70
C ARG A 162 6.25 63.13 -9.54
N LEU A 163 6.58 62.95 -10.82
CA LEU A 163 6.87 64.08 -11.71
C LEU A 163 5.64 64.97 -11.96
N GLU A 164 4.44 64.38 -12.04
CA GLU A 164 3.19 65.13 -12.16
C GLU A 164 2.86 65.91 -10.89
N GLU A 165 3.08 65.29 -9.72
CA GLU A 165 2.95 65.94 -8.41
C GLU A 165 3.95 67.09 -8.25
N ASP A 166 5.22 66.89 -8.62
CA ASP A 166 6.25 67.92 -8.60
C ASP A 166 5.88 69.07 -9.54
N ARG A 167 5.42 68.79 -10.77
CA ARG A 167 4.92 69.81 -11.70
C ARG A 167 3.77 70.62 -11.10
N ASN A 168 2.76 69.94 -10.58
CA ASN A 168 1.60 70.58 -9.96
C ASN A 168 2.01 71.39 -8.71
N SER A 169 2.99 70.93 -7.94
CA SER A 169 3.51 71.66 -6.77
C SER A 169 4.19 72.97 -7.17
N ILE A 170 4.94 72.97 -8.28
CA ILE A 170 5.58 74.17 -8.85
C ILE A 170 4.50 75.13 -9.37
N ASP A 171 3.49 74.62 -10.09
CA ASP A 171 2.38 75.41 -10.61
C ASP A 171 1.64 76.12 -9.45
N ILE A 172 1.25 75.38 -8.40
CA ILE A 172 0.60 75.94 -7.20
C ILE A 172 1.49 76.96 -6.48
N THR A 173 2.78 76.67 -6.32
CA THR A 173 3.72 77.57 -5.66
C THR A 173 3.88 78.85 -6.48
N SER A 174 3.96 78.75 -7.81
CA SER A 174 4.01 79.89 -8.72
C SER A 174 2.76 80.76 -8.63
N ASP A 175 1.57 80.14 -8.59
CA ASP A 175 0.30 80.84 -8.41
C ASP A 175 0.23 81.56 -7.05
N LEU A 176 0.68 80.92 -5.96
CA LEU A 176 0.74 81.55 -4.63
C LEU A 176 1.70 82.74 -4.56
N TRP A 177 2.88 82.64 -5.20
CA TRP A 177 3.81 83.76 -5.29
C TRP A 177 3.23 84.91 -6.11
N THR A 178 2.53 84.59 -7.20
CA THR A 178 1.84 85.57 -8.03
C THR A 178 0.71 86.24 -7.24
N GLU A 179 -0.04 85.48 -6.45
CA GLU A 179 -1.10 85.97 -5.56
C GLU A 179 -0.56 86.85 -4.40
N GLN A 180 0.60 86.51 -3.83
CA GLN A 180 1.26 87.35 -2.82
C GLN A 180 1.76 88.69 -3.38
N ILE A 181 2.16 88.73 -4.66
CA ILE A 181 2.52 89.96 -5.38
C ILE A 181 1.28 90.81 -5.70
N THR A 182 0.13 90.19 -6.01
CA THR A 182 -1.14 90.90 -6.30
C THR A 182 -1.84 91.39 -5.02
N HIS A 183 -1.76 90.67 -3.90
CA HIS A 183 -2.28 91.13 -2.60
C HIS A 183 -1.55 92.35 -2.03
N LYS A 184 -0.27 92.58 -2.38
CA LYS A 184 0.42 93.84 -2.07
C LYS A 184 -0.11 95.04 -2.86
N LYS A 185 -0.76 94.84 -4.00
CA LYS A 185 -1.41 95.90 -4.79
C LYS A 185 -2.87 96.17 -4.38
N ASN A 186 -3.53 95.23 -3.70
CA ASN A 186 -4.95 95.32 -3.36
C ASN A 186 -5.28 95.82 -1.93
N ARG A 187 -4.30 96.31 -1.17
CA ARG A 187 -4.55 97.04 0.10
C ARG A 187 -5.12 98.47 -0.07
N ARG A 188 -5.60 98.81 -1.27
CA ARG A 188 -6.39 100.01 -1.57
C ARG A 188 -7.68 99.60 -2.26
N LYS A 189 -8.64 99.10 -1.48
CA LYS A 189 -10.09 99.28 -1.64
C LYS A 189 -10.82 98.27 -0.75
N THR A 190 -11.10 98.71 0.46
CA THR A 190 -12.27 98.28 1.23
C THR A 190 -13.54 98.63 0.44
N ASP A 191 -14.40 97.64 0.21
CA ASP A 191 -15.85 97.86 0.17
C ASP A 191 -16.56 96.59 0.70
N PRO A 192 -17.39 96.69 1.76
CA PRO A 192 -18.09 95.55 2.34
C PRO A 192 -19.48 95.39 1.72
N MET A 193 -19.68 94.35 0.90
CA MET A 193 -21.04 93.93 0.51
C MET A 193 -21.12 92.42 0.27
N THR A 194 -21.43 91.71 1.34
CA THR A 194 -22.40 90.60 1.46
C THR A 194 -22.72 89.72 0.24
N SER A 195 -22.24 88.47 0.32
CA SER A 195 -22.97 87.20 0.14
C SER A 195 -24.02 87.04 -0.97
N ASP A 196 -23.70 86.24 -1.98
CA ASP A 196 -24.65 85.33 -2.67
C ASP A 196 -23.85 84.45 -3.66
N LYS A 197 -23.80 83.11 -3.60
CA LYS A 197 -24.90 82.15 -3.72
C LYS A 197 -24.46 80.78 -3.19
N ARG A 198 -25.21 80.24 -2.23
CA ARG A 198 -25.19 78.82 -1.87
C ARG A 198 -25.82 78.01 -3.01
N LYS A 199 -25.05 77.14 -3.66
CA LYS A 199 -25.62 76.12 -4.57
C LYS A 199 -26.33 75.07 -3.71
N LYS A 200 -27.65 74.97 -3.85
CA LYS A 200 -28.47 73.90 -3.23
C LYS A 200 -28.07 72.55 -3.86
N PRO A 201 -28.02 71.45 -3.08
CA PRO A 201 -27.78 70.12 -3.63
C PRO A 201 -28.94 69.73 -4.55
N VAL A 202 -28.60 69.24 -5.75
CA VAL A 202 -29.57 68.72 -6.73
C VAL A 202 -30.07 67.38 -6.20
N THR A 203 -31.29 67.34 -5.69
CA THR A 203 -31.97 66.08 -5.36
C THR A 203 -32.49 65.48 -6.65
N VAL A 204 -31.84 64.42 -7.13
CA VAL A 204 -32.35 63.59 -8.24
C VAL A 204 -33.41 62.64 -7.66
N SER A 205 -34.66 62.89 -7.99
CA SER A 205 -35.79 62.00 -7.71
C SER A 205 -36.05 61.14 -8.95
N GLY A 206 -35.76 59.85 -8.86
CA GLY A 206 -35.97 58.85 -9.92
C GLY A 206 -35.08 57.62 -9.70
N PRO A 207 -35.43 56.42 -10.22
CA PRO A 207 -34.61 55.23 -10.06
C PRO A 207 -33.25 55.44 -10.75
N TYR A 208 -32.21 55.64 -9.93
CA TYR A 208 -30.85 55.87 -10.38
C TYR A 208 -30.05 54.58 -10.24
N ILE A 209 -29.38 54.17 -11.31
CA ILE A 209 -28.41 53.07 -11.26
C ILE A 209 -27.10 53.66 -10.72
N VAL A 210 -26.78 53.32 -9.47
CA VAL A 210 -25.51 53.67 -8.83
C VAL A 210 -24.43 52.76 -9.40
N TYR A 211 -23.57 53.29 -10.27
CA TYR A 211 -22.49 52.52 -10.89
C TYR A 211 -21.35 52.16 -9.93
N MET A 212 -21.23 52.85 -8.79
CA MET A 212 -20.20 52.62 -7.77
C MET A 212 -20.83 52.68 -6.38
N LEU A 213 -20.91 51.53 -5.70
CA LEU A 213 -21.32 51.46 -4.31
C LEU A 213 -20.29 52.16 -3.40
N ARG A 214 -20.72 52.67 -2.26
CA ARG A 214 -19.80 53.24 -1.27
C ARG A 214 -19.00 52.11 -0.61
N GLU A 215 -17.77 52.39 -0.17
CA GLU A 215 -16.90 51.39 0.48
C GLU A 215 -17.58 50.64 1.62
N ASN A 216 -18.43 51.32 2.39
CA ASN A 216 -19.18 50.71 3.49
C ASN A 216 -20.20 49.67 3.00
N GLU A 217 -20.86 49.91 1.88
CA GLU A 217 -21.85 49.00 1.28
C GLU A 217 -21.14 47.78 0.66
N ILE A 218 -19.98 48.00 0.03
CA ILE A 218 -19.11 46.93 -0.49
C ILE A 218 -18.63 46.02 0.66
N LEU A 219 -18.23 46.61 1.79
CA LEU A 219 -17.80 45.87 2.97
C LEU A 219 -18.96 45.07 3.59
N GLU A 220 -20.14 45.66 3.67
CA GLU A 220 -21.34 44.99 4.17
C GLU A 220 -21.70 43.78 3.30
N ASP A 221 -21.76 43.95 1.97
CA ASP A 221 -21.99 42.86 1.02
C ASP A 221 -20.91 41.78 1.10
N TRP A 222 -19.65 42.18 1.24
CA TRP A 222 -18.53 41.25 1.42
C TRP A 222 -18.69 40.40 2.68
N THR A 223 -19.10 41.01 3.80
CA THR A 223 -19.38 40.26 5.03
C THR A 223 -20.59 39.33 4.89
N ALA A 224 -21.63 39.75 4.19
CA ALA A 224 -22.82 38.95 3.92
C ALA A 224 -22.48 37.70 3.08
N ILE A 225 -21.69 37.87 2.02
CA ILE A 225 -21.21 36.77 1.16
C ILE A 225 -20.39 35.77 1.98
N ARG A 226 -19.45 36.26 2.81
CA ARG A 226 -18.63 35.39 3.67
C ARG A 226 -19.48 34.60 4.66
N LYS A 227 -20.50 35.23 5.25
CA LYS A 227 -21.42 34.58 6.19
C LYS A 227 -22.27 33.50 5.51
N ALA A 228 -22.76 33.78 4.30
CA ALA A 228 -23.54 32.82 3.50
C ALA A 228 -22.69 31.61 3.06
N LEU A 229 -21.45 31.83 2.62
CA LEU A 229 -20.51 30.76 2.27
C LEU A 229 -20.21 29.83 3.45
N LYS A 230 -20.02 30.40 4.64
CA LYS A 230 -19.79 29.62 5.87
C LYS A 230 -21.03 28.80 6.25
N ALA A 231 -22.22 29.38 6.16
CA ALA A 231 -23.47 28.68 6.42
C ALA A 231 -23.74 27.55 5.42
N ALA A 232 -23.44 27.78 4.13
CA ALA A 232 -23.56 26.75 3.09
C ALA A 232 -22.60 25.57 3.32
N ARG A 233 -21.35 25.85 3.72
CA ARG A 233 -20.37 24.81 4.05
C ARG A 233 -20.81 23.96 5.25
N GLN A 234 -21.30 24.60 6.31
CA GLN A 234 -21.83 23.89 7.49
C GLN A 234 -23.07 23.06 7.16
N LYS A 235 -23.93 23.54 6.26
CA LYS A 235 -25.12 22.80 5.81
C LYS A 235 -24.76 21.57 4.97
N ASN A 236 -23.69 21.65 4.17
CA ASN A 236 -23.18 20.50 3.41
C ASN A 236 -22.47 19.47 4.31
N GLU A 237 -21.81 19.89 5.39
CA GLU A 237 -21.21 18.98 6.38
C GLU A 237 -22.24 18.26 7.26
N LEU A 238 -23.48 18.78 7.39
CA LEU A 238 -24.59 18.16 8.12
C LEU A 238 -25.47 17.23 7.26
N LEU A 239 -25.23 17.16 5.94
CA LEU A 239 -25.97 16.32 4.99
C LEU A 239 -25.15 15.10 4.50
N LEU A 240 -23.98 14.86 5.11
CA LEU A 240 -23.16 13.65 5.02
C LEU A 240 -23.21 12.92 6.35
#